data_AF-A0A724X0B8-F1
#
_entry.id   AF-A0A724X0B8-F1
#
_cell.length_a   1.000
_cell.length_b   1.000
_cell.length_c   1.000
_cell.angle_alpha   90.00
_cell.angle_beta   90.00
_cell.angle_gamma   90.00
#
_symmetry.space_group_name_H-M   'P 1'
#
loop_
_entity.id
_entity.type
_entity.pdbx_description
1 polymer ?
#
loop_
_entity_poly.entity_id
_entity_poly.type
_entity_poly.pdbx_seq_one_letter_code
_entity_poly.pdbx_strand_id
1 'polypeptide(L)'
;MTEIMMNFSLRSLVTSAWLWRCLAFLIALPTVLFLVLNVAFQFLQQTIQNLFQDGKLTTGSPLRYESSWWTTLAWSTSFALALFGVCFLLGGFLLLKYWLNFRDLKAAQKGSARFTTFQELKQQYRDVPDRKETYSGSGGVPVGRYRDRLYIDDSAVNNLVIGTTRSGKGETFVFSTIDLYSRAERQASLIINDPKGELFAASKETLEARGYQVEVLNLMNPSQSMSYNLLQLTIDAYLDENYSLAQQYARSVAYMLYHDPKAKDPFWSNSSTDLCTALILGLCEQAKYEPEKITMYNVALMLSDLGSRTVIDGMGQEQSALDAFFASFPENHPARMQYATLHFSGGQTRASILANTNAKLGIFTLDATARLTAQNSLDMKLIGFNRWIRGRTLPLSRLTFHFPSGKQLALTTDDDGSFVLHHEENLEVDTDITVESERQQYTVSLSGWRDETDGVFDWTTDAPIDIREIRQHPRPVAVFLIVPDYDPTLNVIASLYVKQVYTSLARVASQATSGRCERQVIFLLDEFGNMPAIEGMANIITVCLGRNIRFNLVIQSYAQLENLYGEDWKTIDGNCGNTHYLLTADESTAELISKKLGEQTIVTKSRS
;
A
#
# COMPACT_ATOMS: atom_id res chain seq x y z
N MET A 1 -16.67 20.08 18.22
CA MET A 1 -17.99 20.09 18.89
C MET A 1 -17.97 21.04 20.09
N THR A 2 -17.51 22.29 19.89
CA THR A 2 -17.16 23.22 20.98
C THR A 2 -17.79 24.61 20.81
N GLU A 3 -18.67 24.79 19.82
CA GLU A 3 -19.38 26.07 19.58
C GLU A 3 -20.89 26.02 19.92
N ILE A 4 -21.42 24.88 20.37
CA ILE A 4 -22.85 24.78 20.75
C ILE A 4 -23.08 25.15 22.24
N MET A 5 -22.03 25.38 23.04
CA MET A 5 -22.18 25.64 24.48
C MET A 5 -22.27 27.11 24.91
N MET A 6 -22.27 28.09 24.00
CA MET A 6 -22.17 29.51 24.40
C MET A 6 -23.30 30.45 23.99
N ASN A 7 -24.55 29.97 23.90
CA ASN A 7 -25.71 30.86 23.85
C ASN A 7 -27.00 30.28 24.46
N PHE A 8 -26.88 29.62 25.61
CA PHE A 8 -28.05 29.27 26.43
C PHE A 8 -28.50 30.50 27.22
N SER A 9 -29.39 31.33 26.65
CA SER A 9 -29.97 32.44 27.41
C SER A 9 -30.81 31.91 28.57
N LEU A 10 -30.62 32.44 29.78
CA LEU A 10 -31.45 32.12 30.96
C LEU A 10 -32.96 32.24 30.68
N ARG A 11 -33.36 33.09 29.72
CA ARG A 11 -34.77 33.25 29.31
C ARG A 11 -35.35 32.04 28.57
N SER A 12 -34.57 31.28 27.79
CA SER A 12 -35.08 30.06 27.12
C SER A 12 -35.22 28.89 28.08
N LEU A 13 -34.41 28.86 29.15
CA LEU A 13 -34.48 27.85 30.21
C LEU A 13 -35.77 27.99 31.03
N VAL A 14 -36.10 29.23 31.42
CA VAL A 14 -37.28 29.56 32.27
C VAL A 14 -38.61 29.45 31.51
N THR A 15 -38.61 29.59 30.18
CA THR A 15 -39.83 29.49 29.35
C THR A 15 -40.11 28.08 28.83
N SER A 16 -39.19 27.13 29.02
CA SER A 16 -39.39 25.78 28.51
C SER A 16 -40.42 25.02 29.37
N ALA A 17 -41.53 24.62 28.73
CA ALA A 17 -42.57 23.79 29.36
C ALA A 17 -42.01 22.47 29.93
N TRP A 18 -40.86 22.02 29.41
CA TRP A 18 -40.15 20.85 29.91
C TRP A 18 -39.55 21.08 31.30
N LEU A 19 -38.90 22.23 31.55
CA LEU A 19 -38.31 22.52 32.86
C LEU A 19 -39.38 22.60 33.94
N TRP A 20 -40.52 23.24 33.65
CA TRP A 20 -41.66 23.30 34.56
C TRP A 20 -42.32 21.94 34.80
N ARG A 21 -42.39 21.06 33.79
CA ARG A 21 -42.85 19.67 33.97
C ARG A 21 -41.89 18.86 34.84
N CYS A 22 -40.58 19.02 34.64
CA CYS A 22 -39.56 18.38 35.46
C CYS A 22 -39.60 18.91 36.90
N LEU A 23 -39.67 20.23 37.11
CA LEU A 23 -39.80 20.83 38.44
C LEU A 23 -41.06 20.35 39.15
N ALA A 24 -42.20 20.32 38.43
CA ALA A 24 -43.46 19.82 38.96
C ALA A 24 -43.35 18.34 39.37
N PHE A 25 -42.70 17.50 38.56
CA PHE A 25 -42.48 16.08 38.91
C PHE A 25 -41.51 15.90 40.10
N LEU A 26 -40.47 16.72 40.16
CA LEU A 26 -39.44 16.69 41.19
C LEU A 26 -39.97 17.14 42.56
N ILE A 27 -41.04 17.94 42.58
CA ILE A 27 -41.75 18.31 43.81
C ILE A 27 -42.91 17.34 44.08
N ALA A 28 -43.73 17.01 43.08
CA ALA A 28 -44.93 16.22 43.25
C ALA A 28 -44.63 14.78 43.70
N LEU A 29 -43.64 14.12 43.10
CA LEU A 29 -43.36 12.71 43.40
C LEU A 29 -42.88 12.53 44.85
N PRO A 30 -41.88 13.30 45.37
CA PRO A 30 -41.51 13.23 46.78
C PRO A 30 -42.64 13.60 47.73
N THR A 31 -43.47 14.59 47.36
CA THR A 31 -44.58 15.04 48.18
C THR A 31 -45.65 13.96 48.30
N VAL A 32 -46.02 13.31 47.20
CA VAL A 32 -46.95 12.18 47.20
C VAL A 32 -46.39 11.00 48.00
N LEU A 33 -45.11 10.66 47.82
CA LEU A 33 -44.46 9.58 48.57
C LEU A 33 -44.45 9.87 50.08
N PHE A 34 -44.11 11.10 50.47
CA PHE A 34 -44.13 11.56 51.86
C PHE A 34 -45.54 11.46 52.45
N LEU A 35 -46.57 11.93 51.72
CA LEU A 35 -47.96 11.85 52.17
C LEU A 35 -48.41 10.40 52.35
N VAL A 36 -48.11 9.52 51.39
CA VAL A 36 -48.44 8.09 51.47
C VAL A 36 -47.77 7.43 52.69
N LEU A 37 -46.48 7.71 52.92
CA LEU A 37 -45.75 7.18 54.08
C LEU A 37 -46.31 7.74 55.40
N ASN A 38 -46.66 9.02 55.45
CA ASN A 38 -47.26 9.65 56.63
C ASN A 38 -48.63 9.01 56.96
N VAL A 39 -49.48 8.83 55.95
CA VAL A 39 -50.80 8.18 56.09
C VAL A 39 -50.66 6.72 56.50
N ALA A 40 -49.75 5.96 55.89
CA ALA A 40 -49.51 4.55 56.24
C ALA A 40 -49.00 4.40 57.68
N PHE A 41 -48.11 5.30 58.13
CA PHE A 41 -47.60 5.30 59.48
C PHE A 41 -48.68 5.67 60.51
N GLN A 42 -49.49 6.71 60.24
CA GLN A 42 -50.63 7.06 61.10
C GLN A 42 -51.61 5.89 61.25
N PHE A 43 -51.93 5.24 60.13
CA PHE A 43 -52.79 4.06 60.14
C PHE A 43 -52.21 2.94 61.00
N LEU A 44 -50.91 2.66 60.87
CA LEU A 44 -50.22 1.65 61.69
C LEU A 44 -50.23 2.03 63.19
N GLN A 45 -49.91 3.28 63.51
CA GLN A 45 -49.88 3.78 64.88
C GLN A 45 -51.26 3.69 65.54
N GLN A 46 -52.32 4.13 64.85
CA GLN A 46 -53.68 4.06 65.36
C GLN A 46 -54.17 2.61 65.46
N THR A 47 -53.76 1.74 64.54
CA THR A 47 -54.01 0.30 64.63
C THR A 47 -53.36 -0.30 65.88
N ILE A 48 -52.09 0.03 66.15
CA ILE A 48 -51.37 -0.41 67.36
C ILE A 48 -52.05 0.12 68.63
N GLN A 49 -52.41 1.40 68.68
CA GLN A 49 -53.13 2.00 69.81
C GLN A 49 -54.50 1.35 70.04
N ASN A 50 -55.21 0.99 68.97
CA ASN A 50 -56.49 0.30 69.06
C ASN A 50 -56.35 -1.17 69.48
N LEU A 51 -55.21 -1.81 69.19
CA LEU A 51 -54.90 -3.19 69.61
C LEU A 51 -54.37 -3.27 71.05
N PHE A 52 -53.75 -2.19 71.55
CA PHE A 52 -53.13 -2.10 72.87
C PHE A 52 -53.65 -0.88 73.63
N GLN A 53 -54.65 -1.09 74.51
CA GLN A 53 -55.06 -0.10 75.51
C GLN A 53 -54.47 -0.48 76.88
N ASP A 54 -53.83 0.48 77.55
CA ASP A 54 -53.15 0.30 78.85
C ASP A 54 -52.20 -0.91 78.90
N GLY A 55 -51.50 -1.17 77.79
CA GLY A 55 -50.49 -2.24 77.69
C GLY A 55 -51.06 -3.67 77.63
N LYS A 56 -52.38 -3.84 77.50
CA LYS A 56 -53.04 -5.16 77.33
C LYS A 56 -53.66 -5.30 75.95
N LEU A 57 -53.57 -6.50 75.39
CA LEU A 57 -54.13 -6.83 74.09
C LEU A 57 -55.67 -6.86 74.18
N THR A 58 -56.35 -5.92 73.53
CA THR A 58 -57.81 -5.82 73.58
C THR A 58 -58.46 -6.78 72.58
N THR A 59 -59.04 -7.88 73.06
CA THR A 59 -59.80 -8.82 72.22
C THR A 59 -61.29 -8.46 72.25
N GLY A 60 -61.80 -7.85 71.17
CA GLY A 60 -63.25 -7.69 70.95
C GLY A 60 -63.81 -6.27 70.86
N SER A 61 -62.99 -5.22 70.93
CA SER A 61 -63.42 -3.83 70.66
C SER A 61 -63.37 -3.51 69.14
N PRO A 62 -64.40 -2.86 68.57
CA PRO A 62 -64.36 -2.45 67.16
C PRO A 62 -63.31 -1.36 66.95
N LEU A 63 -62.46 -1.53 65.93
CA LEU A 63 -61.44 -0.55 65.54
C LEU A 63 -62.11 0.77 65.15
N ARG A 64 -61.78 1.85 65.87
CA ARG A 64 -62.26 3.20 65.57
C ARG A 64 -61.11 4.02 65.00
N TYR A 65 -61.33 4.59 63.82
CA TYR A 65 -60.39 5.50 63.18
C TYR A 65 -61.00 6.90 63.16
N GLU A 66 -60.25 7.91 63.61
CA GLU A 66 -60.72 9.31 63.67
C GLU A 66 -60.72 9.96 62.28
N SER A 67 -61.77 10.68 61.87
CA SER A 67 -61.86 11.27 60.52
C SER A 67 -60.71 12.23 60.13
N SER A 68 -59.87 12.66 61.07
CA SER A 68 -58.70 13.53 60.89
C SER A 68 -57.36 12.80 60.69
N TRP A 69 -57.28 11.46 60.81
CA TRP A 69 -56.02 10.69 60.80
C TRP A 69 -55.18 10.84 59.52
N TRP A 70 -55.79 11.22 58.40
CA TRP A 70 -55.10 11.45 57.12
C TRP A 70 -54.56 12.88 56.96
N THR A 71 -54.93 13.81 57.87
CA THR A 71 -54.52 15.24 57.81
C THR A 71 -53.48 15.62 58.85
N THR A 72 -53.21 14.76 59.83
CA THR A 72 -52.27 15.02 60.92
C THR A 72 -50.87 14.50 60.59
N LEU A 73 -49.85 15.30 60.85
CA LEU A 73 -48.45 14.87 60.76
C LEU A 73 -48.16 13.92 61.93
N ALA A 74 -47.78 12.67 61.61
CA ALA A 74 -47.53 11.64 62.62
C ALA A 74 -46.25 11.86 63.44
N TRP A 75 -45.37 12.70 62.91
CA TRP A 75 -43.99 12.82 63.34
C TRP A 75 -43.77 14.18 64.00
N SER A 76 -42.75 14.27 64.87
CA SER A 76 -42.24 15.58 65.29
C SER A 76 -41.81 16.39 64.05
N THR A 77 -41.98 17.71 64.10
CA THR A 77 -41.70 18.60 62.96
C THR A 77 -40.30 18.38 62.38
N SER A 78 -39.30 18.15 63.24
CA SER A 78 -37.93 17.84 62.84
C SER A 78 -37.79 16.54 62.05
N PHE A 79 -38.51 15.49 62.43
CA PHE A 79 -38.46 14.19 61.75
C PHE A 79 -39.23 14.23 60.41
N ALA A 80 -40.38 14.90 60.37
CA ALA A 80 -41.12 15.09 59.13
C ALA A 80 -40.27 15.79 58.04
N LEU A 81 -39.50 16.82 58.43
CA LEU A 81 -38.58 17.52 57.53
C LEU A 81 -37.44 16.62 57.04
N ALA A 82 -36.87 15.79 57.92
CA ALA A 82 -35.83 14.82 57.54
C ALA A 82 -36.37 13.76 56.56
N LEU A 83 -37.56 13.21 56.82
CA LEU A 83 -38.21 12.23 55.94
C LEU A 83 -38.56 12.83 54.58
N PHE A 84 -39.06 14.07 54.55
CA PHE A 84 -39.30 14.79 53.30
C PHE A 84 -37.99 15.03 52.53
N GLY A 85 -36.91 15.41 53.22
CA GLY A 85 -35.58 15.54 52.63
C GLY A 85 -35.07 14.24 51.99
N VAL A 86 -35.24 13.10 52.67
CA VAL A 86 -34.88 11.77 52.13
C VAL A 86 -35.74 11.41 50.91
N CYS A 87 -37.05 11.64 50.96
CA CYS A 87 -37.95 11.41 49.82
C CYS A 87 -37.58 12.30 48.63
N PHE A 88 -37.17 13.54 48.88
CA PHE A 88 -36.73 14.48 47.85
C PHE A 88 -35.43 14.02 47.19
N LEU A 89 -34.45 13.56 47.98
CA LEU A 89 -33.21 12.98 47.47
C LEU A 89 -33.46 11.72 46.63
N LEU A 90 -34.34 10.81 47.09
CA LEU A 90 -34.73 9.61 46.36
C LEU A 90 -35.46 9.94 45.05
N GLY A 91 -36.42 10.87 45.08
CA GLY A 91 -37.13 11.32 43.88
C GLY A 91 -36.20 11.99 42.87
N GLY A 92 -35.29 12.84 43.35
CA GLY A 92 -34.23 13.44 42.53
C GLY A 92 -33.31 12.39 41.90
N PHE A 93 -32.87 11.39 42.67
CA PHE A 93 -32.05 10.29 42.17
C PHE A 93 -32.77 9.44 41.10
N LEU A 94 -34.06 9.13 41.30
CA LEU A 94 -34.86 8.39 40.32
C LEU A 94 -35.06 9.18 39.02
N LEU A 95 -35.31 10.49 39.12
CA LEU A 95 -35.40 11.37 37.95
C LEU A 95 -34.07 11.49 37.21
N LEU A 96 -32.95 11.59 37.95
CA LEU A 96 -31.61 11.59 37.37
C LEU A 96 -31.33 10.26 36.65
N LYS A 97 -31.65 9.12 37.28
CA LYS A 97 -31.49 7.79 36.68
C LYS A 97 -32.37 7.61 35.44
N TYR A 98 -33.63 8.05 35.49
CA TYR A 98 -34.52 8.06 34.33
C TYR A 98 -33.92 8.91 33.21
N TRP A 99 -33.52 10.14 33.51
CA TRP A 99 -32.95 11.04 32.53
C TRP A 99 -31.66 10.49 31.91
N LEU A 100 -30.72 9.99 32.71
CA LEU A 100 -29.48 9.36 32.25
C LEU A 100 -29.75 8.13 31.38
N ASN A 101 -30.69 7.26 31.77
CA ASN A 101 -31.05 6.08 30.97
C ASN A 101 -31.64 6.44 29.61
N PHE A 102 -32.34 7.58 29.49
CA PHE A 102 -32.98 8.00 28.23
C PHE A 102 -32.17 9.02 27.42
N ARG A 103 -31.03 9.51 27.93
CA ARG A 103 -30.26 10.59 27.29
C ARG A 103 -29.46 10.14 26.07
N ASP A 104 -29.03 8.87 26.01
CA ASP A 104 -28.07 8.41 24.99
C ASP A 104 -28.45 7.13 24.22
N LEU A 105 -29.59 6.49 24.51
CA LEU A 105 -29.95 5.21 23.86
C LEU A 105 -30.25 5.32 22.35
N LYS A 106 -30.38 6.52 21.76
CA LYS A 106 -30.72 6.69 20.33
C LYS A 106 -29.52 6.97 19.42
N ALA A 107 -28.37 7.33 19.98
CA ALA A 107 -27.18 7.59 19.18
C ALA A 107 -26.52 6.26 18.78
N ALA A 108 -26.29 6.06 17.47
CA ALA A 108 -25.51 4.96 16.91
C ALA A 108 -26.06 3.51 17.02
N GLN A 109 -27.35 3.28 17.31
CA GLN A 109 -27.90 1.91 17.38
C GLN A 109 -27.71 1.07 16.10
N LYS A 110 -27.81 1.69 14.91
CA LYS A 110 -27.64 1.05 13.61
C LYS A 110 -26.31 1.41 12.92
N GLY A 111 -25.48 2.21 13.58
CA GLY A 111 -24.21 2.68 13.02
C GLY A 111 -23.94 4.16 13.29
N SER A 112 -22.65 4.48 13.35
CA SER A 112 -22.08 5.80 13.66
C SER A 112 -21.34 6.44 12.48
N ALA A 113 -21.34 5.80 11.30
CA ALA A 113 -20.66 6.32 10.13
C ALA A 113 -21.24 7.67 9.73
N ARG A 114 -20.40 8.60 9.27
CA ARG A 114 -20.82 9.91 8.78
C ARG A 114 -19.74 10.51 7.88
N PHE A 115 -20.14 11.46 7.06
CA PHE A 115 -19.18 12.27 6.30
C PHE A 115 -18.32 13.12 7.23
N THR A 116 -17.06 13.29 6.83
CA THR A 116 -16.12 14.19 7.50
C THR A 116 -16.57 15.64 7.35
N THR A 117 -16.39 16.43 8.40
CA THR A 117 -16.65 17.87 8.33
C THR A 117 -15.45 18.59 7.73
N PHE A 118 -15.66 19.81 7.21
CA PHE A 118 -14.56 20.60 6.66
C PHE A 118 -13.48 20.97 7.69
N GLN A 119 -13.86 21.14 8.96
CA GLN A 119 -12.89 21.38 10.04
C GLN A 119 -12.02 20.14 10.31
N GLU A 120 -12.63 18.95 10.32
CA GLU A 120 -11.89 17.69 10.47
C GLU A 120 -10.96 17.43 9.29
N LEU A 121 -11.43 17.71 8.07
CA LEU A 121 -10.61 17.62 6.85
C LEU A 121 -9.35 18.51 6.93
N LYS A 122 -9.48 19.74 7.45
CA LYS A 122 -8.34 20.64 7.70
C LYS A 122 -7.39 20.17 8.79
N GLN A 123 -7.91 19.49 9.82
CA GLN A 123 -7.09 18.97 10.91
C GLN A 123 -6.35 17.71 10.50
N GLN A 124 -6.94 16.91 9.63
CA GLN A 124 -6.41 15.61 9.22
C GLN A 124 -5.44 15.71 8.05
N TYR A 125 -5.71 16.55 7.06
CA TYR A 125 -4.93 16.61 5.81
C TYR A 125 -4.24 17.95 5.65
N ARG A 126 -2.99 17.90 5.17
CA ARG A 126 -2.21 19.10 4.83
C ARG A 126 -2.79 19.74 3.56
N ASP A 127 -2.92 21.07 3.56
CA ASP A 127 -3.23 21.83 2.36
C ASP A 127 -1.97 22.32 1.64
N VAL A 128 -2.03 22.34 0.31
CA VAL A 128 -0.98 22.83 -0.59
C VAL A 128 -1.59 23.77 -1.63
N PRO A 129 -0.77 24.62 -2.30
CA PRO A 129 -1.24 25.41 -3.43
C PRO A 129 -1.86 24.51 -4.50
N ASP A 130 -3.03 24.90 -5.00
CA ASP A 130 -3.79 24.11 -5.98
C ASP A 130 -2.97 23.80 -7.24
N ARG A 131 -2.22 24.78 -7.77
CA ARG A 131 -1.47 24.65 -9.02
C ARG A 131 -0.22 25.53 -9.05
N LYS A 132 0.70 25.20 -9.96
CA LYS A 132 1.91 25.97 -10.37
C LYS A 132 3.00 26.12 -9.30
N GLU A 133 2.65 26.53 -8.10
CA GLU A 133 3.60 26.82 -7.03
C GLU A 133 4.15 25.55 -6.39
N THR A 134 5.46 25.52 -6.13
CA THR A 134 6.09 24.47 -5.33
C THR A 134 5.70 24.61 -3.86
N TYR A 135 5.87 23.54 -3.08
CA TYR A 135 5.54 23.55 -1.66
C TYR A 135 6.48 22.66 -0.85
N SER A 136 6.65 23.01 0.43
CA SER A 136 7.55 22.31 1.36
C SER A 136 7.06 20.90 1.68
N GLY A 137 8.01 19.99 1.91
CA GLY A 137 7.72 18.59 2.27
C GLY A 137 7.51 17.66 1.07
N SER A 138 6.82 16.54 1.30
CA SER A 138 6.63 15.48 0.28
C SER A 138 5.32 15.63 -0.47
N GLY A 139 5.21 15.00 -1.65
CA GLY A 139 3.94 14.89 -2.37
C GLY A 139 2.93 13.98 -1.66
N GLY A 140 1.70 13.97 -2.16
CA GLY A 140 0.60 13.15 -1.65
C GLY A 140 -0.52 13.03 -2.68
N VAL A 141 -1.50 12.19 -2.40
CA VAL A 141 -2.67 12.03 -3.28
C VAL A 141 -3.76 13.07 -2.96
N PRO A 142 -4.53 13.52 -3.96
CA PRO A 142 -5.58 14.50 -3.74
C PRO A 142 -6.75 13.91 -2.95
N VAL A 143 -7.14 14.56 -1.86
CA VAL A 143 -8.30 14.18 -1.04
C VAL A 143 -9.48 15.11 -1.26
N GLY A 144 -9.21 16.41 -1.38
CA GLY A 144 -10.25 17.41 -1.56
C GLY A 144 -9.70 18.75 -1.99
N ARG A 145 -10.58 19.58 -2.55
CA ARG A 145 -10.23 20.93 -3.01
C ARG A 145 -11.14 21.95 -2.34
N TYR A 146 -10.57 23.04 -1.85
CA TYR A 146 -11.34 24.18 -1.37
C TYR A 146 -10.70 25.47 -1.86
N ARG A 147 -11.41 26.19 -2.75
CA ARG A 147 -10.93 27.41 -3.40
C ARG A 147 -9.63 27.16 -4.18
N ASP A 148 -8.56 27.82 -3.75
CA ASP A 148 -7.20 27.84 -4.29
C ASP A 148 -6.24 26.89 -3.56
N ARG A 149 -6.78 26.03 -2.69
CA ARG A 149 -6.01 25.07 -1.87
C ARG A 149 -6.47 23.65 -2.15
N LEU A 150 -5.52 22.73 -2.21
CA LEU A 150 -5.75 21.29 -2.34
C LEU A 150 -5.30 20.59 -1.08
N TYR A 151 -6.14 19.71 -0.54
CA TYR A 151 -5.81 18.86 0.60
C TYR A 151 -5.27 17.55 0.08
N ILE A 152 -4.12 17.15 0.61
CA ILE A 152 -3.43 15.94 0.18
C ILE A 152 -3.23 15.00 1.36
N ASP A 153 -3.24 13.71 1.05
CA ASP A 153 -2.79 12.67 1.95
C ASP A 153 -1.35 12.30 1.58
N ASP A 154 -0.39 12.71 2.42
CA ASP A 154 1.01 12.35 2.31
C ASP A 154 1.41 11.20 3.25
N SER A 155 0.44 10.56 3.92
CA SER A 155 0.66 9.41 4.80
C SER A 155 1.15 8.17 4.02
N ALA A 156 1.77 7.23 4.74
CA ALA A 156 2.29 6.01 4.16
C ALA A 156 1.16 4.99 3.93
N VAL A 157 0.34 5.22 2.91
CA VAL A 157 -0.76 4.35 2.50
C VAL A 157 -0.73 4.08 1.00
N ASN A 158 -1.23 2.90 0.60
CA ASN A 158 -1.57 2.62 -0.79
C ASN A 158 -3.01 3.07 -1.07
N ASN A 159 -3.30 3.36 -2.32
CA ASN A 159 -4.57 3.93 -2.73
C ASN A 159 -5.23 3.06 -3.81
N LEU A 160 -6.51 2.75 -3.61
CA LEU A 160 -7.36 2.15 -4.62
C LEU A 160 -8.27 3.22 -5.21
N VAL A 161 -8.24 3.43 -6.52
CA VAL A 161 -9.04 4.43 -7.22
C VAL A 161 -10.03 3.72 -8.12
N ILE A 162 -11.32 4.00 -7.94
CA ILE A 162 -12.42 3.32 -8.63
C ILE A 162 -13.23 4.33 -9.41
N GLY A 163 -13.22 4.19 -10.73
CA GLY A 163 -13.97 5.05 -11.64
C GLY A 163 -14.18 4.43 -13.02
N THR A 164 -15.42 4.41 -13.51
CA THR A 164 -15.71 3.99 -14.89
C THR A 164 -15.02 4.88 -15.93
N THR A 165 -15.03 4.47 -17.19
CA THR A 165 -14.59 5.31 -18.30
C THR A 165 -15.38 6.62 -18.34
N ARG A 166 -14.68 7.76 -18.50
CA ARG A 166 -15.24 9.14 -18.45
C ARG A 166 -15.81 9.58 -17.10
N SER A 167 -15.49 8.90 -16.00
CA SER A 167 -15.84 9.32 -14.63
C SER A 167 -15.04 10.53 -14.11
N GLY A 168 -13.97 10.93 -14.81
CA GLY A 168 -13.07 12.01 -14.39
C GLY A 168 -11.80 11.55 -13.65
N LYS A 169 -11.59 10.24 -13.45
CA LYS A 169 -10.43 9.69 -12.71
C LYS A 169 -9.07 10.20 -13.19
N GLY A 170 -8.88 10.35 -14.49
CA GLY A 170 -7.64 10.87 -15.09
C GLY A 170 -7.34 12.30 -14.61
N GLU A 171 -8.29 13.20 -14.77
CA GLU A 171 -8.17 14.62 -14.40
C GLU A 171 -8.08 14.82 -12.88
N THR A 172 -8.98 14.20 -12.12
CA THR A 172 -9.13 14.49 -10.69
C THR A 172 -8.12 13.77 -9.82
N PHE A 173 -7.58 12.64 -10.28
CA PHE A 173 -6.64 11.83 -9.51
C PHE A 173 -5.29 11.66 -10.21
N VAL A 174 -5.26 11.12 -11.43
CA VAL A 174 -3.99 10.70 -12.09
C VAL A 174 -3.10 11.91 -12.41
N PHE A 175 -3.57 12.87 -13.21
CA PHE A 175 -2.82 14.10 -13.54
C PHE A 175 -2.50 14.92 -12.29
N SER A 176 -3.48 15.04 -11.39
CA SER A 176 -3.30 15.76 -10.13
C SER A 176 -2.19 15.13 -9.27
N THR A 177 -2.10 13.80 -9.21
CA THR A 177 -1.07 13.09 -8.46
C THR A 177 0.32 13.31 -9.05
N ILE A 178 0.47 13.25 -10.38
CA ILE A 178 1.74 13.54 -11.06
C ILE A 178 2.20 14.97 -10.75
N ASP A 179 1.30 15.94 -10.85
CA ASP A 179 1.61 17.35 -10.55
C ASP A 179 2.01 17.56 -9.08
N LEU A 180 1.28 16.96 -8.14
CA LEU A 180 1.58 17.11 -6.71
C LEU A 180 2.94 16.52 -6.34
N TYR A 181 3.23 15.28 -6.73
CA TYR A 181 4.53 14.68 -6.42
C TYR A 181 5.71 15.42 -7.06
N SER A 182 5.51 16.02 -8.24
CA SER A 182 6.58 16.75 -8.93
C SER A 182 6.77 18.20 -8.47
N ARG A 183 5.76 18.85 -7.87
CA ARG A 183 5.89 20.21 -7.26
C ARG A 183 6.41 20.21 -5.83
N ALA A 184 6.36 19.08 -5.14
CA ALA A 184 6.86 18.95 -3.79
C ALA A 184 8.37 19.23 -3.74
N GLU A 185 8.84 19.87 -2.67
CA GLU A 185 10.27 20.06 -2.39
C GLU A 185 11.01 18.72 -2.34
N ARG A 186 10.41 17.70 -1.71
CA ARG A 186 10.91 16.32 -1.70
C ARG A 186 10.20 15.52 -2.79
N GLN A 187 10.73 15.64 -4.01
CA GLN A 187 10.20 14.96 -5.19
C GLN A 187 10.36 13.44 -5.09
N ALA A 188 9.28 12.73 -5.43
CA ALA A 188 9.28 11.28 -5.55
C ALA A 188 9.60 10.85 -6.99
N SER A 189 10.19 9.66 -7.15
CA SER A 189 10.26 9.01 -8.47
C SER A 189 8.92 8.40 -8.82
N LEU A 190 8.57 8.41 -10.10
CA LEU A 190 7.25 8.04 -10.61
C LEU A 190 7.38 6.88 -11.62
N ILE A 191 6.56 5.84 -11.45
CA ILE A 191 6.37 4.77 -12.45
C ILE A 191 4.91 4.80 -12.84
N ILE A 192 4.63 5.17 -14.09
CA ILE A 192 3.29 5.54 -14.54
C ILE A 192 2.87 4.59 -15.66
N ASN A 193 1.82 3.81 -15.47
CA ASN A 193 1.18 3.11 -16.59
C ASN A 193 0.33 4.10 -17.38
N ASP A 194 0.55 4.19 -18.70
CA ASP A 194 -0.08 5.17 -19.59
C ASP A 194 -0.57 4.49 -20.89
N PRO A 195 -1.71 3.79 -20.87
CA PRO A 195 -2.21 3.07 -22.04
C PRO A 195 -2.45 3.92 -23.30
N LYS A 196 -2.50 5.24 -23.18
CA LYS A 196 -2.82 6.14 -24.31
C LYS A 196 -1.69 7.08 -24.68
N GLY A 197 -0.60 7.09 -23.90
CA GLY A 197 0.47 8.07 -24.04
C GLY A 197 0.06 9.49 -23.65
N GLU A 198 -1.15 9.69 -23.11
CA GLU A 198 -1.70 11.02 -22.83
C GLU A 198 -1.05 11.63 -21.59
N LEU A 199 -0.69 10.79 -20.61
CA LEU A 199 -0.01 11.23 -19.39
C LEU A 199 1.41 11.69 -19.73
N PHE A 200 2.12 10.92 -20.57
CA PHE A 200 3.45 11.28 -21.06
C PHE A 200 3.41 12.57 -21.87
N ALA A 201 2.53 12.65 -22.88
CA ALA A 201 2.43 13.80 -23.76
C ALA A 201 2.13 15.10 -23.01
N ALA A 202 1.28 15.05 -21.98
CA ALA A 202 0.93 16.23 -21.19
C ALA A 202 1.93 16.57 -20.07
N SER A 203 2.68 15.59 -19.56
CA SER A 203 3.51 15.79 -18.36
C SER A 203 5.00 15.93 -18.64
N LYS A 204 5.51 15.41 -19.76
CA LYS A 204 6.96 15.32 -20.05
C LYS A 204 7.69 16.66 -19.85
N GLU A 205 7.32 17.69 -20.60
CA GLU A 205 8.01 18.98 -20.58
C GLU A 205 7.98 19.61 -19.18
N THR A 206 6.87 19.44 -18.47
CA THR A 206 6.72 19.95 -17.10
C THR A 206 7.61 19.20 -16.10
N LEU A 207 7.72 17.88 -16.23
CA LEU A 207 8.59 17.06 -15.39
C LEU A 207 10.07 17.35 -15.65
N GLU A 208 10.47 17.47 -16.93
CA GLU A 208 11.83 17.84 -17.32
C GLU A 208 12.20 19.24 -16.79
N ALA A 209 11.30 20.22 -16.92
CA ALA A 209 11.48 21.56 -16.35
C ALA A 209 11.59 21.57 -14.81
N ARG A 210 11.04 20.55 -14.14
CA ARG A 210 11.12 20.33 -12.69
C ARG A 210 12.31 19.44 -12.28
N GLY A 211 13.21 19.11 -13.22
CA GLY A 211 14.46 18.39 -12.96
C GLY A 211 14.36 16.85 -13.03
N TYR A 212 13.25 16.29 -13.50
CA TYR A 212 13.13 14.84 -13.66
C TYR A 212 13.95 14.32 -14.83
N GLN A 213 14.54 13.13 -14.66
CA GLN A 213 14.87 12.26 -15.79
C GLN A 213 13.58 11.55 -16.23
N VAL A 214 13.09 11.88 -17.42
CA VAL A 214 11.88 11.28 -17.98
C VAL A 214 12.25 10.21 -18.98
N GLU A 215 11.83 8.98 -18.71
CA GLU A 215 12.02 7.81 -19.57
C GLU A 215 10.67 7.25 -20.03
N VAL A 216 10.67 6.58 -21.17
CA VAL A 216 9.46 5.98 -21.75
C VAL A 216 9.75 4.55 -22.18
N LEU A 217 8.98 3.61 -21.66
CA LEU A 217 8.87 2.27 -22.21
C LEU A 217 7.68 2.24 -23.17
N ASN A 218 7.95 2.41 -24.47
CA ASN A 218 6.92 2.56 -25.50
C ASN A 218 6.65 1.25 -26.23
N LEU A 219 5.63 0.52 -25.82
CA LEU A 219 5.22 -0.71 -26.49
C LEU A 219 4.39 -0.45 -27.75
N MET A 220 3.83 0.76 -27.92
CA MET A 220 3.15 1.16 -29.16
C MET A 220 4.15 1.47 -30.27
N ASN A 221 5.24 2.17 -29.96
CA ASN A 221 6.32 2.52 -30.88
C ASN A 221 7.69 2.12 -30.31
N PRO A 222 8.09 0.83 -30.40
CA PRO A 222 9.31 0.34 -29.76
C PRO A 222 10.61 1.03 -30.19
N SER A 223 10.66 1.60 -31.40
CA SER A 223 11.83 2.36 -31.88
C SER A 223 12.05 3.69 -31.17
N GLN A 224 11.03 4.22 -30.50
CA GLN A 224 11.09 5.44 -29.68
C GLN A 224 11.03 5.13 -28.18
N SER A 225 11.28 3.86 -27.81
CA SER A 225 11.29 3.40 -26.44
C SER A 225 12.70 3.40 -25.87
N MET A 226 12.81 3.57 -24.55
CA MET A 226 13.93 3.09 -23.76
C MET A 226 14.08 1.56 -23.96
N SER A 227 15.29 1.03 -23.74
CA SER A 227 15.52 -0.42 -23.78
C SER A 227 15.36 -1.04 -22.39
N TYR A 228 14.73 -2.21 -22.32
CA TYR A 228 14.54 -2.98 -21.10
C TYR A 228 14.69 -4.48 -21.37
N ASN A 229 15.81 -5.06 -20.91
CA ASN A 229 16.04 -6.50 -20.93
C ASN A 229 15.33 -7.18 -19.75
N LEU A 230 14.32 -7.99 -20.06
CA LEU A 230 13.53 -8.76 -19.10
C LEU A 230 14.38 -9.73 -18.27
N LEU A 231 15.59 -10.07 -18.74
CA LEU A 231 16.46 -11.05 -18.07
C LEU A 231 17.49 -10.39 -17.16
N GLN A 232 17.53 -9.06 -17.02
CA GLN A 232 18.61 -8.39 -16.29
C GLN A 232 18.80 -8.91 -14.86
N LEU A 233 17.70 -9.05 -14.09
CA LEU A 233 17.82 -9.56 -12.71
C LEU A 233 18.33 -11.00 -12.67
N THR A 234 17.94 -11.83 -13.65
CA THR A 234 18.45 -13.20 -13.79
C THR A 234 19.93 -13.20 -14.14
N ILE A 235 20.35 -12.36 -15.09
CA ILE A 235 21.75 -12.21 -15.50
C ILE A 235 22.60 -11.81 -14.30
N ASP A 236 22.22 -10.74 -13.61
CA ASP A 236 22.93 -10.25 -12.42
C ASP A 236 23.10 -11.37 -11.40
N ALA A 237 22.00 -12.04 -11.01
CA ALA A 237 22.04 -13.12 -10.03
C ALA A 237 22.84 -14.35 -10.49
N TYR A 238 22.86 -14.63 -11.80
CA TYR A 238 23.60 -15.77 -12.35
C TYR A 238 25.11 -15.48 -12.36
N LEU A 239 25.50 -14.26 -12.75
CA LEU A 239 26.90 -13.82 -12.74
C LEU A 239 27.45 -13.66 -11.31
N ASP A 240 26.58 -13.36 -10.34
CA ASP A 240 26.90 -13.38 -8.92
C ASP A 240 26.95 -14.82 -8.34
N GLU A 241 26.88 -15.85 -9.19
CA GLU A 241 26.85 -17.29 -8.83
C GLU A 241 25.70 -17.68 -7.87
N ASN A 242 24.69 -16.83 -7.73
CA ASN A 242 23.48 -17.10 -6.96
C ASN A 242 22.44 -17.81 -7.83
N TYR A 243 22.75 -19.05 -8.21
CA TYR A 243 21.93 -19.86 -9.11
C TYR A 243 20.49 -20.07 -8.64
N SER A 244 20.28 -20.17 -7.32
CA SER A 244 18.94 -20.29 -6.72
C SER A 244 18.10 -19.03 -6.96
N LEU A 245 18.71 -17.85 -6.82
CA LEU A 245 18.04 -16.58 -7.07
C LEU A 245 17.83 -16.35 -8.58
N ALA A 246 18.84 -16.67 -9.40
CA ALA A 246 18.73 -16.61 -10.85
C ALA A 246 17.58 -17.48 -11.37
N GLN A 247 17.42 -18.70 -10.84
CA GLN A 247 16.30 -19.58 -11.14
C GLN A 247 14.95 -18.97 -10.73
N GLN A 248 14.85 -18.35 -9.57
CA GLN A 248 13.62 -17.67 -9.13
C GLN A 248 13.25 -16.52 -10.07
N TYR A 249 14.20 -15.69 -10.48
CA TYR A 249 13.96 -14.60 -11.41
C TYR A 249 13.60 -15.07 -12.81
N ALA A 250 14.32 -16.08 -13.34
CA ALA A 250 14.00 -16.69 -14.62
C ALA A 250 12.58 -17.28 -14.63
N ARG A 251 12.23 -17.98 -13.54
CA ARG A 251 10.90 -18.56 -13.36
C ARG A 251 9.82 -17.49 -13.24
N SER A 252 10.07 -16.37 -12.56
CA SER A 252 9.12 -15.26 -12.45
C SER A 252 8.80 -14.64 -13.82
N VAL A 253 9.83 -14.43 -14.65
CA VAL A 253 9.66 -13.98 -16.04
C VAL A 253 8.83 -14.98 -16.84
N ALA A 254 9.21 -16.26 -16.81
CA ALA A 254 8.51 -17.32 -17.53
C ALA A 254 7.06 -17.47 -17.05
N TYR A 255 6.82 -17.44 -15.73
CA TYR A 255 5.49 -17.55 -15.15
C TYR A 255 4.58 -16.43 -15.65
N MET A 256 5.02 -15.18 -15.63
CA MET A 256 4.19 -14.07 -16.14
C MET A 256 3.91 -14.15 -17.65
N LEU A 257 4.76 -14.82 -18.44
CA LEU A 257 4.54 -15.02 -19.88
C LEU A 257 3.50 -16.13 -20.19
N TYR A 258 3.46 -17.19 -19.37
CA TYR A 258 2.64 -18.39 -19.64
C TYR A 258 1.46 -18.59 -18.70
N HIS A 259 1.45 -17.95 -17.54
CA HIS A 259 0.38 -18.09 -16.57
C HIS A 259 -0.94 -17.55 -17.15
N ASP A 260 -1.97 -18.40 -17.08
CA ASP A 260 -3.33 -18.05 -17.41
C ASP A 260 -4.22 -18.47 -16.24
N PRO A 261 -4.77 -17.53 -15.45
CA PRO A 261 -5.61 -17.85 -14.31
C PRO A 261 -6.94 -18.49 -14.72
N LYS A 262 -7.32 -18.44 -16.01
CA LYS A 262 -8.56 -19.02 -16.55
C LYS A 262 -8.33 -20.40 -17.16
N ALA A 263 -7.10 -20.89 -17.24
CA ALA A 263 -6.80 -22.20 -17.79
C ALA A 263 -7.45 -23.30 -16.94
N LYS A 264 -8.23 -24.18 -17.59
CA LYS A 264 -8.85 -25.35 -16.94
C LYS A 264 -7.81 -26.35 -16.44
N ASP A 265 -6.72 -26.49 -17.20
CA ASP A 265 -5.61 -27.37 -16.88
C ASP A 265 -4.30 -26.57 -16.90
N PRO A 266 -3.68 -26.33 -15.72
CA PRO A 266 -2.46 -25.55 -15.61
C PRO A 266 -1.22 -26.31 -16.12
N PHE A 267 -1.32 -27.61 -16.44
CA PHE A 267 -0.19 -28.43 -16.90
C PHE A 267 0.58 -27.79 -18.06
N TRP A 268 -0.12 -27.25 -19.07
CA TRP A 268 0.51 -26.67 -20.26
C TRP A 268 1.25 -25.37 -19.96
N SER A 269 0.66 -24.50 -19.14
CA SER A 269 1.30 -23.25 -18.68
C SER A 269 2.50 -23.54 -17.79
N ASN A 270 2.39 -24.51 -16.87
CA ASN A 270 3.47 -24.91 -15.99
C ASN A 270 4.63 -25.54 -16.78
N SER A 271 4.34 -26.45 -17.71
CA SER A 271 5.38 -27.09 -18.53
C SER A 271 6.11 -26.09 -19.44
N SER A 272 5.37 -25.10 -19.98
CA SER A 272 5.98 -24.03 -20.79
C SER A 272 6.80 -23.07 -19.93
N THR A 273 6.36 -22.81 -18.69
CA THR A 273 7.12 -22.05 -17.69
C THR A 273 8.44 -22.76 -17.36
N ASP A 274 8.40 -24.06 -17.09
CA ASP A 274 9.59 -24.87 -16.79
C ASP A 274 10.57 -24.88 -17.97
N LEU A 275 10.07 -25.10 -19.19
CA LEU A 275 10.91 -25.09 -20.40
C LEU A 275 11.53 -23.71 -20.66
N CYS A 276 10.76 -22.63 -20.58
CA CYS A 276 11.29 -21.28 -20.75
C CYS A 276 12.33 -20.94 -19.68
N THR A 277 12.10 -21.34 -18.42
CA THR A 277 13.07 -21.19 -17.33
C THR A 277 14.37 -21.94 -17.63
N ALA A 278 14.27 -23.18 -18.13
CA ALA A 278 15.42 -23.98 -18.52
C ALA A 278 16.22 -23.32 -19.66
N LEU A 279 15.55 -22.80 -20.69
CA LEU A 279 16.18 -22.09 -21.80
C LEU A 279 16.90 -20.82 -21.36
N ILE A 280 16.27 -20.00 -20.50
CA ILE A 280 16.89 -18.79 -19.95
C ILE A 280 18.18 -19.14 -19.20
N LEU A 281 18.12 -20.12 -18.29
CA LEU A 281 19.28 -20.52 -17.49
C LEU A 281 20.36 -21.20 -18.33
N GLY A 282 19.97 -22.01 -19.32
CA GLY A 282 20.90 -22.63 -20.27
C GLY A 282 21.62 -21.59 -21.13
N LEU A 283 20.92 -20.52 -21.55
CA LEU A 283 21.51 -19.40 -22.25
C LEU A 283 22.47 -18.60 -21.34
N CYS A 284 22.13 -18.43 -20.07
CA CYS A 284 23.03 -17.79 -19.09
C CYS A 284 24.35 -18.57 -18.97
N GLU A 285 24.32 -19.90 -18.86
CA GLU A 285 25.53 -20.71 -18.80
C GLU A 285 26.37 -20.60 -20.08
N GLN A 286 25.71 -20.69 -21.24
CA GLN A 286 26.38 -20.68 -22.55
C GLN A 286 26.99 -19.31 -22.88
N ALA A 287 26.36 -18.23 -22.44
CA ALA A 287 26.76 -16.86 -22.75
C ALA A 287 27.30 -16.09 -21.52
N LYS A 288 27.77 -16.79 -20.48
CA LYS A 288 28.27 -16.15 -19.25
C LYS A 288 29.43 -15.16 -19.45
N TYR A 289 30.20 -15.35 -20.53
CA TYR A 289 31.31 -14.46 -20.91
C TYR A 289 30.93 -13.39 -21.94
N GLU A 290 29.70 -13.43 -22.45
CA GLU A 290 29.11 -12.45 -23.37
C GLU A 290 27.67 -12.12 -22.92
N PRO A 291 27.46 -11.55 -21.71
CA PRO A 291 26.13 -11.36 -21.13
C PRO A 291 25.17 -10.53 -21.99
N GLU A 292 25.68 -9.68 -22.87
CA GLU A 292 24.90 -8.93 -23.86
C GLU A 292 24.13 -9.83 -24.85
N LYS A 293 24.51 -11.10 -24.97
CA LYS A 293 23.78 -12.10 -25.75
C LYS A 293 22.63 -12.74 -24.96
N ILE A 294 22.50 -12.51 -23.66
CA ILE A 294 21.44 -13.10 -22.84
C ILE A 294 20.18 -12.23 -23.00
N THR A 295 19.36 -12.54 -23.99
CA THR A 295 18.13 -11.80 -24.32
C THR A 295 16.98 -12.75 -24.64
N MET A 296 15.74 -12.26 -24.50
CA MET A 296 14.55 -13.05 -24.89
C MET A 296 14.54 -13.40 -26.38
N TYR A 297 15.16 -12.56 -27.23
CA TYR A 297 15.38 -12.86 -28.64
C TYR A 297 16.20 -14.15 -28.81
N ASN A 298 17.34 -14.25 -28.12
CA ASN A 298 18.21 -15.43 -28.21
C ASN A 298 17.60 -16.66 -27.52
N VAL A 299 16.78 -16.49 -26.47
CA VAL A 299 15.98 -17.59 -25.89
C VAL A 299 15.01 -18.16 -26.93
N ALA A 300 14.33 -17.30 -27.68
CA ALA A 300 13.41 -17.72 -28.75
C ALA A 300 14.14 -18.43 -29.89
N LEU A 301 15.29 -17.89 -30.34
CA LEU A 301 16.12 -18.52 -31.36
C LEU A 301 16.64 -19.88 -30.92
N MET A 302 17.11 -19.99 -29.68
CA MET A 302 17.61 -21.24 -29.12
C MET A 302 16.54 -22.34 -29.15
N LEU A 303 15.29 -22.02 -28.78
CA LEU A 303 14.19 -22.98 -28.86
C LEU A 303 13.87 -23.37 -30.31
N SER A 304 13.78 -22.39 -31.22
CA SER A 304 13.49 -22.65 -32.62
C SER A 304 14.57 -23.52 -33.28
N ASP A 305 15.83 -23.28 -32.94
CA ASP A 305 16.97 -23.97 -33.52
C ASP A 305 17.16 -25.38 -32.94
N LEU A 306 17.28 -25.48 -31.62
CA LEU A 306 17.53 -26.76 -30.95
C LEU A 306 16.27 -27.65 -30.90
N GLY A 307 15.08 -27.04 -30.90
CA GLY A 307 13.81 -27.78 -30.91
C GLY A 307 13.47 -28.43 -32.24
N SER A 308 14.09 -28.00 -33.35
CA SER A 308 13.84 -28.53 -34.69
C SER A 308 14.91 -29.52 -35.20
N ARG A 309 16.09 -29.54 -34.58
CA ARG A 309 17.23 -30.37 -34.98
C ARG A 309 17.28 -31.70 -34.22
N THR A 310 17.78 -32.73 -34.91
CA THR A 310 18.23 -33.98 -34.31
C THR A 310 19.75 -34.10 -34.43
N VAL A 311 20.37 -34.71 -33.42
CA VAL A 311 21.81 -35.01 -33.40
C VAL A 311 22.00 -36.49 -33.14
N ILE A 312 23.10 -37.04 -33.65
CA ILE A 312 23.46 -38.45 -33.45
C ILE A 312 24.37 -38.53 -32.23
N ASP A 313 24.03 -39.38 -31.27
CA ASP A 313 24.85 -39.60 -30.08
C ASP A 313 26.09 -40.48 -30.36
N GLY A 314 26.96 -40.66 -29.36
CA GLY A 314 28.17 -41.49 -29.49
C GLY A 314 27.90 -42.98 -29.74
N MET A 315 26.64 -43.43 -29.63
CA MET A 315 26.19 -44.80 -29.88
C MET A 315 25.46 -44.93 -31.24
N GLY A 316 25.40 -43.85 -32.03
CA GLY A 316 24.73 -43.84 -33.34
C GLY A 316 23.22 -43.70 -33.28
N GLN A 317 22.64 -43.35 -32.12
CA GLN A 317 21.20 -43.12 -31.96
C GLN A 317 20.85 -41.65 -32.25
N GLU A 318 19.73 -41.42 -32.93
CA GLU A 318 19.19 -40.07 -33.09
C GLU A 318 18.55 -39.59 -31.79
N GLN A 319 18.94 -38.40 -31.33
CA GLN A 319 18.35 -37.70 -30.19
C GLN A 319 18.04 -36.25 -30.54
N SER A 320 17.14 -35.60 -29.78
CA SER A 320 16.85 -34.18 -29.96
C SER A 320 18.09 -33.35 -29.63
N ALA A 321 18.38 -32.32 -30.44
CA ALA A 321 19.48 -31.39 -30.14
C ALA A 321 19.27 -30.66 -28.80
N LEU A 322 18.00 -30.40 -28.44
CA LEU A 322 17.63 -29.83 -27.15
C LEU A 322 17.96 -30.77 -25.98
N ASP A 323 17.70 -32.07 -26.13
CA ASP A 323 18.06 -33.08 -25.10
C ASP A 323 19.58 -33.16 -24.95
N ALA A 324 20.32 -33.20 -26.06
CA ALA A 324 21.78 -33.23 -26.04
C ALA A 324 22.39 -31.97 -25.40
N PHE A 325 21.80 -30.79 -25.67
CA PHE A 325 22.23 -29.53 -25.07
C PHE A 325 22.10 -29.57 -23.54
N PHE A 326 20.93 -29.90 -22.99
CA PHE A 326 20.74 -29.93 -21.54
C PHE A 326 21.47 -31.10 -20.86
N ALA A 327 21.68 -32.21 -21.57
CA ALA A 327 22.48 -33.33 -21.07
C ALA A 327 23.98 -33.00 -20.92
N SER A 328 24.46 -31.97 -21.64
CA SER A 328 25.85 -31.50 -21.51
C SER A 328 26.15 -30.83 -20.16
N PHE A 329 25.11 -30.34 -19.47
CA PHE A 329 25.25 -29.76 -18.13
C PHE A 329 25.31 -30.83 -17.04
N PRO A 330 25.98 -30.56 -15.91
CA PRO A 330 25.94 -31.43 -14.72
C PRO A 330 24.52 -31.77 -14.27
N GLU A 331 24.31 -32.93 -13.66
CA GLU A 331 22.98 -33.40 -13.23
C GLU A 331 22.28 -32.45 -12.25
N ASN A 332 23.05 -31.78 -11.40
CA ASN A 332 22.58 -30.79 -10.44
C ASN A 332 22.45 -29.37 -11.01
N HIS A 333 22.69 -29.17 -12.31
CA HIS A 333 22.61 -27.86 -12.93
C HIS A 333 21.14 -27.36 -12.99
N PRO A 334 20.83 -26.13 -12.54
CA PRO A 334 19.47 -25.60 -12.50
C PRO A 334 18.71 -25.69 -13.82
N ALA A 335 19.38 -25.41 -14.94
CA ALA A 335 18.78 -25.46 -16.27
C ALA A 335 18.35 -26.91 -16.65
N ARG A 336 19.19 -27.90 -16.33
CA ARG A 336 18.90 -29.32 -16.61
C ARG A 336 17.77 -29.84 -15.73
N MET A 337 17.73 -29.44 -14.46
CA MET A 337 16.65 -29.80 -13.55
C MET A 337 15.29 -29.26 -14.02
N GLN A 338 15.23 -28.00 -14.48
CA GLN A 338 13.98 -27.42 -15.00
C GLN A 338 13.56 -28.02 -16.35
N TYR A 339 14.51 -28.50 -17.14
CA TYR A 339 14.23 -29.18 -18.41
C TYR A 339 13.57 -30.56 -18.24
N ALA A 340 13.64 -31.15 -17.04
CA ALA A 340 13.20 -32.52 -16.78
C ALA A 340 11.74 -32.78 -17.19
N THR A 341 10.83 -31.83 -16.99
CA THR A 341 9.41 -31.93 -17.39
C THR A 341 9.25 -32.24 -18.89
N LEU A 342 10.03 -31.57 -19.76
CA LEU A 342 10.00 -31.84 -21.19
C LEU A 342 10.72 -33.16 -21.53
N HIS A 343 11.83 -33.46 -20.86
CA HIS A 343 12.59 -34.68 -21.08
C HIS A 343 11.77 -35.96 -20.79
N PHE A 344 10.96 -35.95 -19.72
CA PHE A 344 10.06 -37.07 -19.40
C PHE A 344 8.82 -37.13 -20.30
N SER A 345 8.53 -36.07 -21.04
CA SER A 345 7.39 -36.00 -21.95
C SER A 345 7.75 -36.60 -23.30
N GLY A 346 6.98 -37.59 -23.75
CA GLY A 346 7.11 -38.22 -25.07
C GLY A 346 6.01 -37.82 -26.06
N GLY A 347 6.24 -38.11 -27.35
CA GLY A 347 5.21 -38.05 -28.40
C GLY A 347 4.49 -36.70 -28.52
N GLN A 348 3.15 -36.75 -28.57
CA GLN A 348 2.28 -35.58 -28.74
C GLN A 348 2.46 -34.55 -27.63
N THR A 349 2.62 -34.99 -26.37
CA THR A 349 2.74 -34.09 -25.21
C THR A 349 3.96 -33.20 -25.33
N ARG A 350 5.11 -33.77 -25.72
CA ARG A 350 6.35 -33.01 -25.96
C ARG A 350 6.17 -31.96 -27.05
N ALA A 351 5.57 -32.36 -28.18
CA ALA A 351 5.30 -31.46 -29.29
C ALA A 351 4.39 -30.29 -28.87
N SER A 352 3.35 -30.55 -28.06
CA SER A 352 2.45 -29.51 -27.53
C SER A 352 3.15 -28.54 -26.58
N ILE A 353 4.04 -29.01 -25.70
CA ILE A 353 4.81 -28.13 -24.80
C ILE A 353 5.75 -27.23 -25.62
N LEU A 354 6.47 -27.80 -26.59
CA LEU A 354 7.34 -27.03 -27.49
C LEU A 354 6.56 -25.98 -28.28
N ALA A 355 5.40 -26.36 -28.85
CA ALA A 355 4.55 -25.45 -29.60
C ALA A 355 3.99 -24.31 -28.74
N ASN A 356 3.49 -24.62 -27.53
CA ASN A 356 2.98 -23.61 -26.61
C ASN A 356 4.09 -22.64 -26.17
N THR A 357 5.25 -23.18 -25.81
CA THR A 357 6.42 -22.37 -25.42
C THR A 357 6.82 -21.44 -26.55
N ASN A 358 6.97 -21.97 -27.77
CA ASN A 358 7.38 -21.17 -28.93
C ASN A 358 6.36 -20.09 -29.31
N ALA A 359 5.05 -20.35 -29.13
CA ALA A 359 4.00 -19.39 -29.47
C ALA A 359 4.12 -18.07 -28.70
N LYS A 360 4.52 -18.11 -27.43
CA LYS A 360 4.73 -16.89 -26.62
C LYS A 360 6.10 -16.24 -26.87
N LEU A 361 7.13 -17.04 -27.19
CA LEU A 361 8.47 -16.52 -27.45
C LEU A 361 8.58 -15.83 -28.81
N GLY A 362 7.74 -16.21 -29.78
CA GLY A 362 7.76 -15.66 -31.13
C GLY A 362 7.64 -14.13 -31.20
N ILE A 363 7.02 -13.48 -30.21
CA ILE A 363 6.91 -12.01 -30.18
C ILE A 363 8.27 -11.31 -30.02
N PHE A 364 9.22 -11.96 -29.34
CA PHE A 364 10.55 -11.39 -29.09
C PHE A 364 11.46 -11.50 -30.32
N THR A 365 11.07 -12.25 -31.36
CA THR A 365 11.85 -12.36 -32.61
C THR A 365 11.56 -11.22 -33.60
N LEU A 366 10.51 -10.42 -33.36
CA LEU A 366 10.22 -9.22 -34.14
C LEU A 366 11.32 -8.16 -33.90
N ASP A 367 11.87 -7.56 -34.96
CA ASP A 367 13.00 -6.61 -34.88
C ASP A 367 12.77 -5.50 -33.84
N ALA A 368 11.58 -4.91 -33.83
CA ALA A 368 11.22 -3.85 -32.89
C ALA A 368 11.23 -4.32 -31.42
N THR A 369 10.63 -5.47 -31.13
CA THR A 369 10.61 -6.06 -29.77
C THR A 369 11.99 -6.52 -29.35
N ALA A 370 12.76 -7.12 -30.26
CA ALA A 370 14.12 -7.57 -30.01
C ALA A 370 15.02 -6.40 -29.59
N ARG A 371 14.96 -5.26 -30.32
CA ARG A 371 15.71 -4.04 -29.97
C ARG A 371 15.26 -3.45 -28.63
N LEU A 372 13.96 -3.38 -28.39
CA LEU A 372 13.40 -2.89 -27.13
C LEU A 372 13.87 -3.74 -25.95
N THR A 373 13.97 -5.06 -26.13
CA THR A 373 14.31 -6.01 -25.05
C THR A 373 15.77 -6.45 -24.99
N ALA A 374 16.67 -5.78 -25.72
CA ALA A 374 18.07 -6.20 -25.84
C ALA A 374 18.92 -5.88 -24.62
N GLN A 375 18.69 -4.74 -23.95
CA GLN A 375 19.51 -4.24 -22.85
C GLN A 375 18.71 -3.31 -21.95
N ASN A 376 19.24 -2.91 -20.79
CA ASN A 376 18.66 -1.86 -19.97
C ASN A 376 19.32 -0.51 -20.28
N SER A 377 18.53 0.49 -20.68
CA SER A 377 19.02 1.88 -20.79
C SER A 377 18.93 2.65 -19.48
N LEU A 378 18.12 2.19 -18.52
CA LEU A 378 17.99 2.75 -17.17
C LEU A 378 18.28 1.67 -16.12
N ASP A 379 19.21 1.93 -15.20
CA ASP A 379 19.37 1.09 -14.02
C ASP A 379 18.19 1.30 -13.07
N MET A 380 17.37 0.25 -12.89
CA MET A 380 16.18 0.30 -12.03
C MET A 380 16.48 0.70 -10.58
N LYS A 381 17.72 0.50 -10.10
CA LYS A 381 18.12 0.89 -8.73
C LYS A 381 18.06 2.40 -8.54
N LEU A 382 18.41 3.19 -9.58
CA LEU A 382 18.43 4.66 -9.55
C LEU A 382 17.06 5.28 -9.24
N ILE A 383 15.98 4.55 -9.47
CA ILE A 383 14.61 5.02 -9.22
C ILE A 383 14.39 5.28 -7.72
N GLY A 384 14.96 4.46 -6.83
CA GLY A 384 14.79 4.59 -5.38
C GLY A 384 16.07 4.78 -4.57
N PHE A 385 17.22 4.40 -5.13
CA PHE A 385 18.55 4.54 -4.53
C PHE A 385 19.43 5.30 -5.50
N ASN A 386 19.51 6.61 -5.31
CA ASN A 386 20.19 7.49 -6.24
C ASN A 386 21.60 7.85 -5.76
N ARG A 387 22.04 7.34 -4.60
CA ARG A 387 23.37 7.61 -4.06
C ARG A 387 24.03 6.33 -3.59
N TRP A 388 25.30 6.16 -3.94
CA TRP A 388 26.10 5.06 -3.42
C TRP A 388 27.62 5.28 -3.54
N ILE A 389 28.34 4.52 -2.72
CA ILE A 389 29.78 4.32 -2.82
C ILE A 389 30.00 2.83 -3.02
N ARG A 390 30.62 2.43 -4.13
CA ARG A 390 30.96 1.02 -4.39
C ARG A 390 32.46 0.84 -4.57
N GLY A 391 32.96 -0.29 -4.09
CA GLY A 391 34.38 -0.61 -4.16
C GLY A 391 34.67 -2.05 -3.78
N ARG A 392 35.96 -2.35 -3.63
CA ARG A 392 36.48 -3.61 -3.11
C ARG A 392 37.57 -3.38 -2.07
N THR A 393 37.63 -4.27 -1.09
CA THR A 393 38.70 -4.32 -0.08
C THR A 393 38.82 -5.75 0.49
N LEU A 394 39.31 -5.91 1.72
CA LEU A 394 39.41 -7.20 2.39
C LEU A 394 38.02 -7.86 2.54
N PRO A 395 37.88 -9.15 2.19
CA PRO A 395 36.65 -9.91 2.39
C PRO A 395 36.19 -9.94 3.85
N LEU A 396 34.87 -9.94 4.03
CA LEU A 396 34.22 -10.02 5.35
C LEU A 396 34.69 -8.96 6.38
N SER A 397 35.24 -7.84 5.91
CA SER A 397 35.69 -6.74 6.75
C SER A 397 34.58 -5.73 6.99
N ARG A 398 34.51 -5.20 8.21
CA ARG A 398 33.56 -4.15 8.58
C ARG A 398 34.12 -2.79 8.17
N LEU A 399 33.36 -2.07 7.35
CA LEU A 399 33.64 -0.69 6.96
C LEU A 399 32.68 0.25 7.67
N THR A 400 33.20 1.36 8.22
CA THR A 400 32.38 2.45 8.76
C THR A 400 32.71 3.74 8.02
N PHE A 401 31.72 4.30 7.34
CA PHE A 401 31.81 5.57 6.62
C PHE A 401 31.27 6.68 7.51
N HIS A 402 32.10 7.68 7.73
CA HIS A 402 31.77 8.90 8.47
C HIS A 402 31.61 10.03 7.46
N PHE A 403 30.40 10.56 7.38
CA PHE A 403 30.04 11.64 6.46
C PHE A 403 30.26 13.03 7.11
N PRO A 404 30.46 14.09 6.30
CA PRO A 404 30.63 15.46 6.80
C PRO A 404 29.49 15.97 7.70
N SER A 405 28.27 15.43 7.53
CA SER A 405 27.11 15.74 8.36
C SER A 405 27.21 15.20 9.80
N GLY A 406 28.20 14.36 10.09
CA GLY A 406 28.35 13.62 11.33
C GLY A 406 27.60 12.28 11.35
N LYS A 407 26.86 11.93 10.29
CA LYS A 407 26.22 10.61 10.18
C LYS A 407 27.26 9.54 9.91
N GLN A 408 27.07 8.38 10.52
CA GLN A 408 27.93 7.22 10.35
C GLN A 408 27.12 6.06 9.81
N LEU A 409 27.62 5.39 8.76
CA LEU A 409 27.01 4.19 8.20
C LEU A 409 28.06 3.07 8.18
N ALA A 410 27.65 1.89 8.63
CA ALA A 410 28.52 0.73 8.63
C ALA A 410 27.93 -0.39 7.80
N LEU A 411 28.81 -1.13 7.12
CA LEU A 411 28.49 -2.34 6.38
C LEU A 411 29.61 -3.37 6.56
N THR A 412 29.33 -4.60 6.17
CA THR A 412 30.34 -5.65 6.05
C THR A 412 30.49 -5.95 4.56
N THR A 413 31.72 -6.07 4.07
CA THR A 413 32.00 -6.46 2.68
C THR A 413 31.61 -7.91 2.43
N ASP A 414 31.28 -8.22 1.20
CA ASP A 414 30.95 -9.58 0.77
C ASP A 414 32.18 -10.52 0.79
N ASP A 415 31.94 -11.80 0.50
CA ASP A 415 32.96 -12.86 0.49
C ASP A 415 34.08 -12.61 -0.56
N ASP A 416 33.79 -11.84 -1.60
CA ASP A 416 34.76 -11.42 -2.62
C ASP A 416 35.43 -10.07 -2.31
N GLY A 417 35.13 -9.48 -1.15
CA GLY A 417 35.61 -8.18 -0.71
C GLY A 417 34.88 -6.99 -1.33
N SER A 418 33.84 -7.20 -2.14
CA SER A 418 33.03 -6.11 -2.69
C SER A 418 32.09 -5.49 -1.67
N PHE A 419 31.74 -4.23 -1.91
CA PHE A 419 30.72 -3.55 -1.14
C PHE A 419 30.00 -2.49 -1.98
N VAL A 420 28.76 -2.22 -1.60
CA VAL A 420 27.98 -1.08 -2.06
C VAL A 420 27.31 -0.44 -0.84
N LEU A 421 27.72 0.78 -0.51
CA LEU A 421 27.08 1.59 0.52
C LEU A 421 26.06 2.52 -0.12
N HIS A 422 24.78 2.32 0.17
CA HIS A 422 23.72 3.28 -0.11
C HIS A 422 23.59 4.30 1.03
N HIS A 423 23.36 5.58 0.72
CA HIS A 423 23.31 6.66 1.71
C HIS A 423 22.36 7.81 1.36
N GLU A 424 21.80 8.46 2.39
CA GLU A 424 20.92 9.62 2.22
C GLU A 424 21.67 10.97 2.25
N GLU A 425 23.00 10.95 2.44
CA GLU A 425 23.81 12.15 2.58
C GLU A 425 24.00 12.88 1.25
N ASN A 426 24.01 14.22 1.29
CA ASN A 426 24.29 15.05 0.13
C ASN A 426 25.78 15.42 0.14
N LEU A 427 26.50 14.93 -0.87
CA LEU A 427 27.92 15.14 -1.04
C LEU A 427 28.17 16.34 -1.98
N GLU A 428 29.19 17.12 -1.66
CA GLU A 428 29.64 18.26 -2.47
C GLU A 428 31.09 18.02 -2.90
N VAL A 429 31.55 18.69 -3.96
CA VAL A 429 32.97 18.67 -4.33
C VAL A 429 33.79 19.28 -3.19
N ASP A 430 35.03 18.80 -3.02
CA ASP A 430 35.92 19.15 -1.92
C ASP A 430 35.43 18.71 -0.53
N THR A 431 34.58 17.67 -0.48
CA THR A 431 34.20 17.02 0.79
C THR A 431 35.03 15.76 1.06
N ASP A 432 35.35 15.57 2.34
CA ASP A 432 36.09 14.41 2.84
C ASP A 432 35.14 13.44 3.52
N ILE A 433 35.20 12.17 3.09
CA ILE A 433 34.53 11.04 3.74
C ILE A 433 35.60 10.23 4.46
N THR A 434 35.45 10.06 5.77
CA THR A 434 36.39 9.22 6.52
C THR A 434 35.89 7.78 6.51
N VAL A 435 36.72 6.84 6.07
CA VAL A 435 36.43 5.41 6.05
C VAL A 435 37.27 4.73 7.11
N GLU A 436 36.62 4.06 8.05
CA GLU A 436 37.27 3.27 9.09
C GLU A 436 37.17 1.78 8.74
N SER A 437 38.32 1.11 8.72
CA SER A 437 38.45 -0.34 8.53
C SER A 437 39.55 -0.87 9.44
N GLU A 438 39.31 -1.98 10.14
CA GLU A 438 40.31 -2.64 11.00
C GLU A 438 41.02 -1.72 12.03
N ARG A 439 40.32 -0.70 12.56
CA ARG A 439 40.85 0.33 13.48
C ARG A 439 41.84 1.32 12.85
N GLN A 440 41.92 1.35 11.52
CA GLN A 440 42.60 2.39 10.77
C GLN A 440 41.57 3.31 10.11
N GLN A 441 41.90 4.59 10.00
CA GLN A 441 41.08 5.60 9.35
C GLN A 441 41.77 6.07 8.09
N TYR A 442 40.98 6.22 7.04
CA TYR A 442 41.38 6.70 5.74
C TYR A 442 40.44 7.80 5.28
N THR A 443 40.90 8.65 4.39
CA THR A 443 40.15 9.77 3.84
C THR A 443 39.94 9.58 2.34
N VAL A 444 38.68 9.72 1.95
CA VAL A 444 38.24 9.76 0.56
C VAL A 444 37.77 11.17 0.29
N SER A 445 38.54 11.92 -0.49
CA SER A 445 38.24 13.30 -0.87
C SER A 445 37.61 13.33 -2.25
N LEU A 446 36.47 14.02 -2.39
CA LEU A 446 35.81 14.22 -3.68
C LEU A 446 36.47 15.38 -4.43
N SER A 447 37.23 15.09 -5.48
CA SER A 447 38.06 16.10 -6.18
C SER A 447 37.32 16.82 -7.31
N GLY A 448 36.16 16.33 -7.72
CA GLY A 448 35.35 16.93 -8.79
C GLY A 448 34.28 15.97 -9.33
N TRP A 449 33.65 16.36 -10.44
CA TRP A 449 32.73 15.50 -11.19
C TRP A 449 33.46 14.85 -12.35
N ARG A 450 33.35 13.53 -12.45
CA ARG A 450 33.70 12.80 -13.67
C ARG A 450 32.61 12.96 -14.73
N ASP A 451 31.35 12.85 -14.30
CA ASP A 451 30.16 13.11 -15.09
C ASP A 451 29.11 13.77 -14.20
N GLU A 452 28.92 15.08 -14.35
CA GLU A 452 27.97 15.86 -13.56
C GLU A 452 26.51 15.49 -13.89
N THR A 453 26.23 15.09 -15.13
CA THR A 453 24.90 14.76 -15.64
C THR A 453 24.33 13.47 -15.02
N ASP A 454 25.21 12.48 -14.84
CA ASP A 454 24.93 11.18 -14.23
C ASP A 454 25.37 11.10 -12.75
N GLY A 455 25.87 12.22 -12.23
CA GLY A 455 26.22 12.38 -10.83
C GLY A 455 27.39 11.50 -10.38
N VAL A 456 28.38 11.27 -11.23
CA VAL A 456 29.57 10.46 -10.89
C VAL A 456 30.73 11.37 -10.48
N PHE A 457 31.27 11.16 -9.28
CA PHE A 457 32.42 11.92 -8.78
C PHE A 457 33.75 11.36 -9.26
N ASP A 458 34.76 12.22 -9.33
CA ASP A 458 36.16 11.82 -9.19
C ASP A 458 36.59 11.97 -7.72
N TRP A 459 37.50 11.10 -7.30
CA TRP A 459 37.94 11.03 -5.92
C TRP A 459 39.44 10.76 -5.82
N THR A 460 40.02 11.15 -4.70
CA THR A 460 41.35 10.72 -4.26
C THR A 460 41.21 10.00 -2.93
N THR A 461 41.94 8.90 -2.76
CA THR A 461 41.88 8.09 -1.55
C THR A 461 43.29 7.78 -1.07
N ASP A 462 43.53 7.92 0.23
CA ASP A 462 44.70 7.35 0.91
C ASP A 462 44.41 5.94 1.48
N ALA A 463 43.17 5.46 1.32
CA ALA A 463 42.74 4.15 1.75
C ALA A 463 43.31 3.03 0.87
N PRO A 464 43.68 1.86 1.44
CA PRO A 464 43.94 0.62 0.69
C PRO A 464 42.62 -0.01 0.16
N ILE A 465 41.61 0.82 -0.09
CA ILE A 465 40.29 0.44 -0.57
C ILE A 465 40.21 0.84 -2.04
N ASP A 466 39.90 -0.12 -2.90
CA ASP A 466 39.64 0.10 -4.33
C ASP A 466 38.22 0.64 -4.49
N ILE A 467 38.04 1.96 -4.33
CA ILE A 467 36.78 2.60 -4.67
C ILE A 467 36.66 2.59 -6.19
N ARG A 468 35.54 2.07 -6.69
CA ARG A 468 35.26 1.93 -8.13
C ARG A 468 34.35 3.01 -8.65
N GLU A 469 33.44 3.48 -7.81
CA GLU A 469 32.50 4.54 -8.18
C GLU A 469 31.88 5.17 -6.92
N ILE A 470 31.79 6.50 -6.95
CA ILE A 470 30.98 7.30 -6.03
C ILE A 470 29.95 8.01 -6.89
N ARG A 471 28.68 7.71 -6.66
CA ARG A 471 27.56 8.27 -7.44
C ARG A 471 26.56 8.96 -6.53
N GLN A 472 26.10 10.13 -6.97
CA GLN A 472 24.97 10.87 -6.44
C GLN A 472 24.15 11.40 -7.61
N HIS A 473 23.18 10.62 -8.08
CA HIS A 473 22.28 11.04 -9.13
C HIS A 473 21.27 12.06 -8.57
N PRO A 474 21.31 13.33 -8.99
CA PRO A 474 20.52 14.38 -8.35
C PRO A 474 19.04 14.35 -8.78
N ARG A 475 18.74 13.77 -9.94
CA ARG A 475 17.43 13.85 -10.59
C ARG A 475 16.46 12.76 -10.12
N PRO A 476 15.21 13.09 -9.76
CA PRO A 476 14.16 12.08 -9.64
C PRO A 476 13.85 11.47 -11.02
N VAL A 477 13.40 10.21 -11.04
CA VAL A 477 13.12 9.49 -12.29
C VAL A 477 11.62 9.36 -12.49
N ALA A 478 11.12 9.63 -13.69
CA ALA A 478 9.75 9.37 -14.10
C ALA A 478 9.75 8.43 -15.31
N VAL A 479 9.24 7.21 -15.15
CA VAL A 479 9.11 6.23 -16.23
C VAL A 479 7.66 6.09 -16.63
N PHE A 480 7.34 6.34 -17.90
CA PHE A 480 6.03 6.13 -18.48
C PHE A 480 5.99 4.81 -19.25
N LEU A 481 5.02 3.96 -18.94
CA LEU A 481 4.80 2.66 -19.59
C LEU A 481 3.65 2.83 -20.58
N ILE A 482 3.99 3.06 -21.84
CA ILE A 482 3.01 3.26 -22.89
C ILE A 482 2.63 1.90 -23.46
N VAL A 483 1.40 1.47 -23.21
CA VAL A 483 0.89 0.15 -23.60
C VAL A 483 -0.29 0.29 -24.58
N PRO A 484 -0.31 -0.37 -25.75
CA PRO A 484 -1.47 -0.29 -26.64
C PRO A 484 -2.73 -0.85 -25.97
N ASP A 485 -3.82 -0.09 -26.02
CA ASP A 485 -5.13 -0.51 -25.50
C ASP A 485 -5.88 -1.47 -26.44
N TYR A 486 -5.54 -1.44 -27.73
CA TYR A 486 -6.14 -2.29 -28.77
C TYR A 486 -5.42 -3.64 -28.97
N ASP A 487 -4.19 -3.81 -28.45
CA ASP A 487 -3.41 -5.04 -28.60
C ASP A 487 -2.68 -5.41 -27.29
N PRO A 488 -3.12 -6.45 -26.57
CA PRO A 488 -2.53 -6.83 -25.29
C PRO A 488 -1.21 -7.60 -25.42
N THR A 489 -0.75 -7.90 -26.65
CA THR A 489 0.33 -8.87 -26.91
C THR A 489 1.63 -8.56 -26.16
N LEU A 490 1.99 -7.27 -26.03
CA LEU A 490 3.22 -6.84 -25.36
C LEU A 490 3.01 -6.37 -23.91
N ASN A 491 1.76 -6.26 -23.43
CA ASN A 491 1.46 -5.61 -22.15
C ASN A 491 2.12 -6.32 -20.94
N VAL A 492 2.48 -7.59 -21.09
CA VAL A 492 3.24 -8.35 -20.08
C VAL A 492 4.60 -7.72 -19.78
N ILE A 493 5.23 -7.05 -20.76
CA ILE A 493 6.50 -6.34 -20.59
C ILE A 493 6.35 -5.21 -19.57
N ALA A 494 5.25 -4.45 -19.62
CA ALA A 494 4.97 -3.38 -18.66
C ALA A 494 4.73 -3.92 -17.25
N SER A 495 3.94 -4.99 -17.10
CA SER A 495 3.73 -5.66 -15.81
C SER A 495 5.04 -6.24 -15.24
N LEU A 496 5.88 -6.82 -16.09
CA LEU A 496 7.21 -7.30 -15.72
C LEU A 496 8.11 -6.16 -15.28
N TYR A 497 8.09 -5.02 -15.98
CA TYR A 497 8.87 -3.85 -15.58
C TYR A 497 8.48 -3.37 -14.18
N VAL A 498 7.17 -3.25 -13.88
CA VAL A 498 6.69 -2.90 -12.53
C VAL A 498 7.18 -3.90 -11.49
N LYS A 499 7.05 -5.21 -11.76
CA LYS A 499 7.53 -6.28 -10.89
C LYS A 499 9.02 -6.18 -10.61
N GLN A 500 9.83 -5.97 -11.66
CA GLN A 500 11.29 -5.97 -11.57
C GLN A 500 11.82 -4.70 -10.90
N VAL A 501 11.23 -3.53 -11.18
CA VAL A 501 11.57 -2.30 -10.46
C VAL A 501 11.31 -2.49 -8.96
N TYR A 502 10.10 -2.95 -8.59
CA TYR A 502 9.81 -3.24 -7.18
C TYR A 502 10.80 -4.25 -6.58
N THR A 503 11.09 -5.34 -7.27
CA THR A 503 11.96 -6.42 -6.77
C THR A 503 13.39 -5.93 -6.57
N SER A 504 13.92 -5.17 -7.53
CA SER A 504 15.25 -4.56 -7.48
C SER A 504 15.35 -3.61 -6.28
N LEU A 505 14.41 -2.67 -6.15
CA LEU A 505 14.38 -1.72 -5.05
C LEU A 505 14.18 -2.40 -3.69
N ALA A 506 13.32 -3.42 -3.62
CA ALA A 506 13.08 -4.16 -2.39
C ALA A 506 14.30 -4.93 -1.91
N ARG A 507 15.09 -5.50 -2.84
CA ARG A 507 16.36 -6.19 -2.53
C ARG A 507 17.38 -5.21 -1.96
N VAL A 508 17.59 -4.09 -2.66
CA VAL A 508 18.53 -3.04 -2.21
C VAL A 508 18.09 -2.46 -0.87
N ALA A 509 16.79 -2.19 -0.68
CA ALA A 509 16.25 -1.71 0.59
C ALA A 509 16.52 -2.68 1.75
N SER A 510 16.43 -3.99 1.52
CA SER A 510 16.71 -5.01 2.55
C SER A 510 18.19 -5.14 2.91
N GLN A 511 19.10 -4.68 2.05
CA GLN A 511 20.55 -4.65 2.29
C GLN A 511 21.01 -3.29 2.85
N ALA A 512 20.33 -2.21 2.49
CA ALA A 512 20.62 -0.87 2.97
C ALA A 512 20.34 -0.73 4.47
N THR A 513 21.17 0.04 5.18
CA THR A 513 21.03 0.30 6.63
C THR A 513 19.68 0.91 6.99
N SER A 514 19.07 1.67 6.07
CA SER A 514 17.78 2.34 6.27
C SER A 514 16.57 1.41 6.16
N GLY A 515 16.71 0.23 5.55
CA GLY A 515 15.58 -0.69 5.29
C GLY A 515 14.61 -0.21 4.21
N ARG A 516 14.86 0.93 3.55
CA ARG A 516 13.91 1.65 2.68
C ARG A 516 14.60 2.41 1.56
N CYS A 517 13.86 2.74 0.50
CA CYS A 517 14.35 3.60 -0.58
C CYS A 517 14.68 5.01 -0.04
N GLU A 518 15.84 5.53 -0.44
CA GLU A 518 16.28 6.91 -0.14
C GLU A 518 15.29 7.92 -0.71
N ARG A 519 14.89 7.69 -1.97
CA ARG A 519 13.84 8.44 -2.64
C ARG A 519 12.54 7.66 -2.59
N GLN A 520 11.45 8.37 -2.30
CA GLN A 520 10.12 7.80 -2.37
C GLN A 520 9.80 7.38 -3.81
N VAL A 521 9.24 6.18 -3.99
CA VAL A 521 8.84 5.67 -5.30
C VAL A 521 7.34 5.46 -5.35
N ILE A 522 6.70 6.09 -6.33
CA ILE A 522 5.25 6.07 -6.54
C ILE A 522 4.94 5.31 -7.81
N PHE A 523 4.25 4.19 -7.66
CA PHE A 523 3.61 3.50 -8.77
C PHE A 523 2.22 4.07 -8.96
N LEU A 524 1.97 4.66 -10.13
CA LEU A 524 0.68 5.16 -10.57
C LEU A 524 0.22 4.29 -11.73
N LEU A 525 -0.49 3.22 -11.39
CA LEU A 525 -0.92 2.22 -12.37
C LEU A 525 -2.31 2.60 -12.86
N ASP A 526 -2.37 3.52 -13.83
CA ASP A 526 -3.63 3.81 -14.52
C ASP A 526 -4.11 2.56 -15.26
N GLU A 527 -5.42 2.33 -15.30
CA GLU A 527 -6.03 1.11 -15.84
C GLU A 527 -5.36 -0.20 -15.37
N PHE A 528 -4.96 -0.27 -14.09
CA PHE A 528 -4.35 -1.47 -13.48
C PHE A 528 -5.14 -2.76 -13.77
N GLY A 529 -6.47 -2.67 -13.81
CA GLY A 529 -7.36 -3.79 -14.12
C GLY A 529 -7.26 -4.35 -15.55
N ASN A 530 -6.56 -3.66 -16.45
CA ASN A 530 -6.28 -4.10 -17.83
C ASN A 530 -4.84 -4.61 -18.00
N MET A 531 -3.98 -4.42 -17.00
CA MET A 531 -2.62 -4.95 -17.03
C MET A 531 -2.64 -6.47 -16.80
N PRO A 532 -1.74 -7.24 -17.45
CA PRO A 532 -1.49 -8.62 -17.06
C PRO A 532 -1.12 -8.72 -15.58
N ALA A 533 -1.59 -9.77 -14.92
CA ALA A 533 -1.43 -9.94 -13.48
C ALA A 533 0.06 -9.92 -13.08
N ILE A 534 0.39 -9.03 -12.15
CA ILE A 534 1.72 -8.94 -11.55
C ILE A 534 1.88 -10.05 -10.51
N GLU A 535 2.86 -10.94 -10.71
CA GLU A 535 3.10 -12.07 -9.81
C GLU A 535 3.41 -11.58 -8.37
N GLY A 536 2.66 -12.11 -7.40
CA GLY A 536 2.86 -11.80 -5.98
C GLY A 536 2.39 -10.41 -5.56
N MET A 537 1.50 -9.75 -6.32
CA MET A 537 1.01 -8.41 -6.02
C MET A 537 0.45 -8.26 -4.59
N ALA A 538 -0.30 -9.25 -4.09
CA ALA A 538 -0.85 -9.23 -2.73
C ALA A 538 0.24 -9.15 -1.64
N ASN A 539 1.37 -9.84 -1.85
CA ASN A 539 2.52 -9.72 -0.95
C ASN A 539 3.18 -8.34 -1.11
N ILE A 540 3.41 -7.89 -2.34
CA ILE A 540 4.03 -6.59 -2.65
C ILE A 540 3.33 -5.46 -1.91
N ILE A 541 2.01 -5.34 -2.06
CA ILE A 541 1.24 -4.23 -1.49
C ILE A 541 1.20 -4.25 0.05
N THR A 542 1.34 -5.42 0.66
CA THR A 542 1.36 -5.58 2.12
C THR A 542 2.64 -5.00 2.74
N VAL A 543 3.76 -5.05 2.02
CA VAL A 543 5.09 -4.71 2.59
C VAL A 543 5.73 -3.46 1.96
N CYS A 544 5.25 -2.99 0.81
CA CYS A 544 5.90 -1.92 0.05
C CYS A 544 6.02 -0.59 0.83
N LEU A 545 5.06 -0.30 1.71
CA LEU A 545 5.02 0.94 2.50
C LEU A 545 6.25 1.08 3.41
N GLY A 546 6.69 -0.02 4.02
CA GLY A 546 7.90 -0.05 4.85
C GLY A 546 9.18 0.22 4.06
N ARG A 547 9.14 0.04 2.73
CA ARG A 547 10.25 0.29 1.81
C ARG A 547 10.24 1.68 1.19
N ASN A 548 9.36 2.57 1.64
CA ASN A 548 9.14 3.90 1.05
C ASN A 548 8.64 3.84 -0.41
N ILE A 549 7.85 2.79 -0.72
CA ILE A 549 7.22 2.56 -2.03
C ILE A 549 5.70 2.58 -1.84
N ARG A 550 4.98 3.29 -2.72
CA ARG A 550 3.51 3.38 -2.66
C ARG A 550 2.88 3.01 -4.00
N PHE A 551 1.74 2.34 -3.94
CA PHE A 551 0.93 2.00 -5.10
C PHE A 551 -0.37 2.80 -5.13
N ASN A 552 -0.68 3.37 -6.29
CA ASN A 552 -1.98 3.89 -6.65
C ASN A 552 -2.54 2.99 -7.74
N LEU A 553 -3.50 2.15 -7.38
CA LEU A 553 -4.12 1.18 -8.27
C LEU A 553 -5.41 1.76 -8.81
N VAL A 554 -5.46 2.04 -10.11
CA VAL A 554 -6.62 2.66 -10.75
C VAL A 554 -7.42 1.60 -11.51
N ILE A 555 -8.65 1.36 -11.10
CA ILE A 555 -9.55 0.35 -11.67
C ILE A 555 -10.91 0.95 -12.01
N GLN A 556 -11.68 0.25 -12.84
CA GLN A 556 -13.06 0.62 -13.17
C GLN A 556 -14.06 0.03 -12.16
N SER A 557 -13.79 -1.19 -11.68
CA SER A 557 -14.64 -1.93 -10.74
C SER A 557 -13.84 -3.01 -10.02
N TYR A 558 -14.33 -3.50 -8.88
CA TYR A 558 -13.68 -4.59 -8.14
C TYR A 558 -13.63 -5.89 -8.95
N ALA A 559 -14.58 -6.10 -9.85
CA ALA A 559 -14.59 -7.25 -10.75
C ALA A 559 -13.30 -7.36 -11.59
N GLN A 560 -12.64 -6.24 -11.92
CA GLN A 560 -11.35 -6.32 -12.63
C GLN A 560 -10.25 -6.94 -11.76
N LEU A 561 -10.19 -6.57 -10.47
CA LEU A 561 -9.23 -7.18 -9.54
C LEU A 561 -9.54 -8.64 -9.29
N GLU A 562 -10.80 -8.98 -9.06
CA GLU A 562 -11.24 -10.35 -8.83
C GLU A 562 -10.91 -11.27 -10.00
N ASN A 563 -11.14 -10.81 -11.24
CA ASN A 563 -10.82 -11.57 -12.43
C ASN A 563 -9.31 -11.77 -12.65
N LEU A 564 -8.48 -10.82 -12.23
CA LEU A 564 -7.02 -10.89 -12.40
C LEU A 564 -6.32 -11.69 -11.30
N TYR A 565 -6.78 -11.55 -10.06
CA TYR A 565 -6.07 -12.01 -8.87
C TYR A 565 -6.80 -13.11 -8.09
N GLY A 566 -8.03 -13.48 -8.48
CA GLY A 566 -8.83 -14.42 -7.69
C GLY A 566 -8.94 -13.94 -6.24
N GLU A 567 -8.92 -14.85 -5.26
CA GLU A 567 -9.08 -14.51 -3.84
C GLU A 567 -8.08 -13.47 -3.30
N ASP A 568 -6.90 -13.33 -3.92
CA ASP A 568 -5.88 -12.35 -3.52
C ASP A 568 -6.34 -10.89 -3.71
N TRP A 569 -7.39 -10.64 -4.50
CA TRP A 569 -7.94 -9.29 -4.69
C TRP A 569 -8.36 -8.64 -3.38
N LYS A 570 -8.86 -9.43 -2.41
CA LYS A 570 -9.28 -8.95 -1.08
C LYS A 570 -8.09 -8.48 -0.24
N THR A 571 -6.96 -9.17 -0.36
CA THR A 571 -5.71 -8.75 0.28
C THR A 571 -5.19 -7.46 -0.35
N ILE A 572 -5.31 -7.32 -1.68
CA ILE A 572 -4.91 -6.10 -2.38
C ILE A 572 -5.77 -4.91 -1.94
N ASP A 573 -7.09 -5.05 -1.96
CA ASP A 573 -8.01 -4.02 -1.47
C ASP A 573 -7.80 -3.70 0.02
N GLY A 574 -7.65 -4.73 0.87
CA GLY A 574 -7.46 -4.56 2.31
C GLY A 574 -6.17 -3.84 2.71
N ASN A 575 -5.15 -3.84 1.84
CA ASN A 575 -3.89 -3.10 2.04
C ASN A 575 -3.87 -1.73 1.33
N CYS A 576 -4.97 -1.30 0.72
CA CYS A 576 -5.19 0.07 0.29
C CYS A 576 -5.84 0.85 1.43
N GLY A 577 -5.06 1.71 2.10
CA GLY A 577 -5.55 2.53 3.21
C GLY A 577 -6.64 3.52 2.78
N ASN A 578 -6.59 3.97 1.53
CA ASN A 578 -7.61 4.84 0.94
C ASN A 578 -8.33 4.18 -0.23
N THR A 579 -9.64 4.44 -0.32
CA THR A 579 -10.46 4.14 -1.49
C THR A 579 -11.02 5.45 -2.07
N HIS A 580 -10.52 5.85 -3.24
CA HIS A 580 -11.02 7.00 -4.00
C HIS A 580 -12.13 6.52 -4.95
N TYR A 581 -13.38 6.70 -4.55
CA TYR A 581 -14.54 6.30 -5.34
C TYR A 581 -15.14 7.50 -6.07
N LEU A 582 -15.18 7.45 -7.40
CA LEU A 582 -15.76 8.50 -8.25
C LEU A 582 -17.14 8.11 -8.75
N LEU A 583 -17.21 7.02 -9.50
CA LEU A 583 -18.43 6.52 -10.14
C LEU A 583 -18.23 5.06 -10.55
N THR A 584 -19.21 4.21 -10.29
CA THR A 584 -19.30 2.86 -10.89
C THR A 584 -20.64 2.67 -11.58
N ALA A 585 -20.66 1.83 -12.62
CA ALA A 585 -21.88 1.29 -13.21
C ALA A 585 -22.15 -0.15 -12.76
N ASP A 586 -21.19 -0.77 -12.06
CA ASP A 586 -21.28 -2.14 -11.56
C ASP A 586 -21.96 -2.15 -10.18
N GLU A 587 -23.12 -2.82 -10.10
CA GLU A 587 -23.95 -2.89 -8.89
C GLU A 587 -23.19 -3.54 -7.73
N SER A 588 -22.42 -4.61 -7.99
CA SER A 588 -21.66 -5.30 -6.95
C SER A 588 -20.60 -4.40 -6.30
N THR A 589 -19.92 -3.59 -7.12
CA THR A 589 -18.98 -2.56 -6.67
C THR A 589 -19.71 -1.49 -5.86
N ALA A 590 -20.86 -1.01 -6.32
CA ALA A 590 -21.64 0.00 -5.60
C ALA A 590 -22.09 -0.49 -4.23
N GLU A 591 -22.57 -1.74 -4.13
CA GLU A 591 -22.91 -2.37 -2.87
C GLU A 591 -21.71 -2.50 -1.94
N LEU A 592 -20.56 -2.93 -2.45
CA LEU A 592 -19.34 -3.07 -1.64
C LEU A 592 -18.88 -1.71 -1.10
N ILE A 593 -18.91 -0.66 -1.91
CA ILE A 593 -18.62 0.71 -1.47
C ILE A 593 -19.63 1.18 -0.43
N SER A 594 -20.94 0.93 -0.63
CA SER A 594 -21.97 1.26 0.35
C SER A 594 -21.71 0.55 1.70
N LYS A 595 -21.32 -0.73 1.67
CA LYS A 595 -20.94 -1.50 2.86
C LYS A 595 -19.70 -0.94 3.54
N LYS A 596 -18.68 -0.52 2.78
CA LYS A 596 -17.46 0.13 3.31
C LYS A 596 -17.75 1.48 3.96
N LEU A 597 -18.65 2.28 3.41
CA LEU A 597 -19.06 3.57 3.98
C LEU A 597 -19.84 3.39 5.29
N GLY A 598 -20.58 2.29 5.44
CA GLY A 598 -21.35 1.96 6.62
C GLY A 598 -22.68 2.73 6.73
N GLU A 599 -23.39 2.52 7.84
CA GLU A 599 -24.69 3.10 8.10
C GLU A 599 -24.65 4.20 9.18
N GLN A 600 -25.51 5.21 9.05
CA GLN A 600 -25.72 6.23 10.07
C GLN A 600 -27.12 6.13 10.67
N THR A 601 -27.21 6.10 12.00
CA THR A 601 -28.51 6.19 12.69
C THR A 601 -29.04 7.62 12.61
N ILE A 602 -30.14 7.84 11.87
CA ILE A 602 -30.81 9.15 11.76
C ILE A 602 -32.13 9.12 12.55
N VAL A 603 -32.32 10.09 13.45
CA VAL A 603 -33.57 10.25 14.19
C VAL A 603 -34.48 11.23 13.45
N THR A 604 -35.42 10.71 12.68
CA THR A 604 -36.46 11.51 12.02
C THR A 604 -37.68 11.68 12.92
N LYS A 605 -38.11 12.92 13.18
CA LYS A 605 -39.39 13.18 13.83
C LYS A 605 -40.50 13.06 12.79
N SER A 606 -41.22 11.94 12.79
CA SER A 606 -42.48 11.85 12.03
C SER A 606 -43.54 12.67 12.75
N ARG A 607 -44.15 13.64 12.06
CA ARG A 607 -45.37 14.32 12.54
C ARG A 607 -46.55 13.44 12.12
N SER A 608 -47.07 12.65 13.06
CA SER A 608 -48.40 12.06 12.96
C SER A 608 -49.45 13.02 13.51
#